data_AF-A0A176T0H8-F1
#
_entry.id   AF-A0A176T0H8-F1
#
_cell.length_a   1.000
_cell.length_b   1.000
_cell.length_c   1.000
_cell.angle_alpha   90.00
_cell.angle_beta   90.00
_cell.angle_gamma   90.00
#
_symmetry.space_group_name_H-M   'P 1'
#
loop_
_entity.id
_entity.type
_entity.pdbx_description
1 polymer ?
#
loop_
_entity_poly.entity_id
_entity_poly.type
_entity_poly.pdbx_seq_one_letter_code
_entity_poly.pdbx_strand_id
1 'polypeptide(L)'
;MNKKLRLAKQKRKSKRTATILAFPILGGLGIHKFYLGNIGQGVLYFLFSFLLIPAIISLFEFISYLSMSVESFDIKFNPEYSYYSQFKTRN
;
A
#
# COMPACT_ATOMS: atom_id res chain seq x y z
N MET A 1 9.23 24.81 -0.13
CA MET A 1 8.73 23.46 -0.50
C MET A 1 7.78 23.60 -1.70
N ASN A 2 8.07 22.95 -2.83
CA ASN A 2 7.26 23.07 -4.06
C ASN A 2 5.80 22.62 -3.81
N LYS A 3 4.82 23.32 -4.42
CA LYS A 3 3.39 22.95 -4.37
C LYS A 3 3.17 21.48 -4.76
N LYS A 4 3.89 20.97 -5.75
CA LYS A 4 3.83 19.56 -6.18
C LYS A 4 4.23 18.57 -5.07
N LEU A 5 5.31 18.86 -4.32
CA LEU A 5 5.72 18.04 -3.18
C LEU A 5 4.70 18.08 -2.03
N ARG A 6 4.07 19.24 -1.78
CA ARG A 6 2.99 19.34 -0.78
C ARG A 6 1.80 18.46 -1.14
N LEU A 7 1.37 18.51 -2.40
CA LEU A 7 0.25 17.69 -2.91
C LEU A 7 0.59 16.19 -2.84
N ALA A 8 1.80 15.81 -3.27
CA ALA A 8 2.24 14.42 -3.21
C ALA A 8 2.36 13.91 -1.76
N LYS A 9 2.86 14.74 -0.83
CA LYS A 9 2.91 14.43 0.60
C LYS A 9 1.51 14.28 1.20
N GLN A 10 0.54 15.09 0.79
CA GLN A 10 -0.85 15.00 1.24
C GLN A 10 -1.53 13.71 0.76
N LYS A 11 -1.26 13.26 -0.48
CA LYS A 11 -1.82 12.02 -1.05
C LYS A 11 -1.09 10.75 -0.63
N ARG A 12 0.05 10.86 0.06
CA ARG A 12 0.91 9.73 0.44
C ARG A 12 0.13 8.70 1.27
N LYS A 13 0.12 7.46 0.81
CA LYS A 13 -0.42 6.30 1.51
C LYS A 13 0.51 5.88 2.65
N SER A 14 -0.07 5.48 3.78
CA SER A 14 0.67 5.06 4.97
C SER A 14 0.95 3.57 4.92
N LYS A 15 2.24 3.19 5.06
CA LYS A 15 2.65 1.79 5.23
C LYS A 15 1.89 1.13 6.38
N ARG A 16 1.86 1.78 7.54
CA ARG A 16 1.21 1.24 8.75
C ARG A 16 -0.26 0.93 8.52
N THR A 17 -0.98 1.82 7.84
CA THR A 17 -2.38 1.61 7.49
C THR A 17 -2.54 0.45 6.50
N ALA A 18 -1.68 0.37 5.48
CA ALA A 18 -1.70 -0.75 4.54
C ALA A 18 -1.39 -2.10 5.22
N THR A 19 -0.43 -2.14 6.15
CA THR A 19 -0.10 -3.33 6.95
C THR A 19 -1.27 -3.75 7.83
N ILE A 20 -1.92 -2.82 8.53
CA ILE A 20 -3.08 -3.14 9.39
C ILE A 20 -4.25 -3.65 8.54
N LEU A 21 -4.51 -3.04 7.39
CA LEU A 21 -5.56 -3.50 6.46
C LEU A 21 -5.25 -4.87 5.83
N ALA A 22 -3.97 -5.19 5.63
CA ALA A 22 -3.54 -6.48 5.08
C ALA A 22 -3.64 -7.62 6.10
N PHE A 23 -3.95 -7.35 7.37
CA PHE A 23 -4.13 -8.37 8.38
C PHE A 23 -5.22 -9.38 7.95
N PRO A 24 -5.02 -10.71 8.10
CA PRO A 24 -5.79 -11.74 7.40
C PRO A 24 -7.33 -11.63 7.46
N ILE A 25 -7.87 -11.10 8.56
CA ILE A 25 -9.31 -10.93 8.76
C ILE A 25 -9.89 -9.80 7.87
N LEU A 26 -9.13 -8.71 7.68
CA LEU A 26 -9.51 -7.61 6.77
C LEU A 26 -8.92 -7.80 5.35
N GLY A 27 -7.81 -8.51 5.26
CA GLY A 27 -7.08 -8.81 4.03
C GLY A 27 -7.77 -9.88 3.17
N GLY A 28 -8.49 -10.82 3.78
CA GLY A 28 -9.31 -11.82 3.07
C GLY A 28 -10.42 -11.21 2.20
N LEU A 29 -10.88 -9.99 2.53
CA LEU A 29 -11.83 -9.22 1.72
C LEU A 29 -11.15 -8.38 0.62
N GLY A 30 -9.81 -8.25 0.65
CA GLY A 30 -9.04 -7.44 -0.31
C GLY A 30 -9.04 -5.93 -0.03
N ILE A 31 -9.45 -5.47 1.15
CA ILE A 31 -9.60 -4.04 1.48
C ILE A 31 -8.28 -3.27 1.34
N HIS A 32 -7.15 -3.89 1.69
CA HIS A 32 -5.82 -3.30 1.51
C HIS A 32 -5.48 -3.02 0.05
N LYS A 33 -5.97 -3.83 -0.90
CA LYS A 33 -5.77 -3.60 -2.33
C LYS A 33 -6.51 -2.36 -2.81
N PHE A 34 -7.74 -2.14 -2.34
CA PHE A 34 -8.48 -0.91 -2.62
C PHE A 34 -7.79 0.32 -2.04
N TYR A 35 -7.22 0.23 -0.82
CA TYR A 35 -6.46 1.32 -0.21
C TYR A 35 -5.22 1.72 -1.04
N LEU A 36 -4.54 0.72 -1.61
CA LEU A 36 -3.35 0.88 -2.44
C LEU A 36 -3.66 1.29 -3.90
N GLY A 37 -4.93 1.41 -4.28
CA GLY A 37 -5.36 1.77 -5.63
C GLY A 37 -5.45 0.60 -6.61
N ASN A 38 -5.21 -0.63 -6.16
CA ASN A 38 -5.27 -1.85 -6.98
C ASN A 38 -6.68 -2.44 -6.98
N ILE A 39 -7.65 -1.71 -7.56
CA ILE A 39 -9.09 -2.06 -7.54
C ILE A 39 -9.33 -3.45 -8.15
N GLY A 40 -8.70 -3.78 -9.28
CA GLY A 40 -8.86 -5.09 -9.92
C GLY A 40 -8.45 -6.26 -9.03
N GLN A 41 -7.33 -6.11 -8.28
CA GLN A 41 -6.90 -7.13 -7.32
C GLN A 41 -7.84 -7.21 -6.11
N GLY A 42 -8.39 -6.07 -5.66
CA GLY A 42 -9.37 -6.03 -4.58
C GLY A 42 -10.66 -6.77 -4.93
N VAL A 43 -11.20 -6.55 -6.13
CA VAL A 43 -12.39 -7.28 -6.62
C VAL A 43 -12.10 -8.77 -6.75
N LEU A 44 -10.92 -9.15 -7.23
CA LEU A 44 -10.51 -10.55 -7.31
C LEU A 44 -10.49 -11.20 -5.92
N TYR A 45 -9.91 -10.52 -4.93
CA TYR A 45 -9.87 -11.01 -3.54
C TYR A 45 -11.27 -11.13 -2.94
N PHE A 46 -12.16 -10.18 -3.22
CA PHE A 46 -13.55 -10.22 -2.77
C PHE A 46 -14.33 -11.39 -3.38
N LEU A 47 -14.16 -11.65 -4.68
CA LEU A 47 -14.83 -12.78 -5.35
C LEU A 47 -14.31 -14.14 -4.86
N PHE A 48 -13.01 -14.24 -4.57
CA PHE A 48 -12.39 -15.47 -4.07
C PHE A 48 -12.36 -15.57 -2.54
N SER A 49 -12.96 -14.64 -1.79
CA SER A 49 -12.90 -14.64 -0.33
C SER A 49 -13.54 -15.89 0.27
N PHE A 50 -14.42 -16.57 -0.49
CA PHE A 50 -15.01 -17.85 -0.09
C PHE A 50 -14.04 -19.04 -0.16
N LEU A 51 -12.93 -18.94 -0.91
CA LEU A 51 -11.95 -20.04 -1.07
C LEU A 51 -10.91 -20.09 0.05
N LEU A 52 -10.89 -19.13 0.99
CA LEU A 52 -9.81 -18.92 1.98
C LEU A 52 -8.41 -18.67 1.37
N ILE A 53 -8.20 -18.85 0.07
CA ILE A 53 -6.96 -18.54 -0.66
C ILE A 53 -6.54 -17.07 -0.47
N PRO A 54 -7.42 -16.07 -0.60
CA PRO A 54 -7.03 -14.67 -0.42
C PRO A 54 -6.49 -14.37 0.98
N ALA A 55 -6.95 -15.11 2.01
CA ALA A 55 -6.45 -14.96 3.36
C ALA A 55 -4.98 -15.41 3.45
N ILE A 56 -4.61 -16.53 2.81
CA ILE A 56 -3.22 -17.01 2.75
C ILE A 56 -2.34 -16.02 2.00
N ILE A 57 -2.78 -15.52 0.83
CA ILE A 57 -1.98 -14.54 0.08
C ILE A 57 -1.84 -13.23 0.86
N SER A 58 -2.91 -12.76 1.51
CA SER A 58 -2.85 -11.58 2.37
C SER A 58 -1.88 -11.73 3.54
N LEU A 59 -1.70 -12.95 4.06
CA LEU A 59 -0.71 -13.23 5.11
C LEU A 59 0.72 -13.03 4.60
N PHE A 60 1.05 -13.51 3.40
CA PHE A 60 2.35 -13.26 2.77
C PHE A 60 2.58 -11.77 2.49
N GLU A 61 1.55 -11.05 2.06
CA GLU A 61 1.63 -9.60 1.85
C GLU A 61 1.78 -8.83 3.15
N PHE A 62 1.09 -9.25 4.21
CA PHE A 62 1.21 -8.68 5.54
C PHE A 62 2.64 -8.80 6.07
N ILE A 63 3.23 -10.00 6.00
CA ILE A 63 4.63 -10.25 6.38
C ILE A 63 5.57 -9.42 5.51
N SER A 64 5.33 -9.37 4.20
CA SER A 64 6.13 -8.55 3.29
C SER A 64 6.08 -7.07 3.67
N TYR A 65 4.90 -6.51 3.97
CA TYR A 65 4.75 -5.11 4.37
C TYR A 65 5.36 -4.81 5.75
N LEU A 66 5.37 -5.79 6.66
CA LEU A 66 6.08 -5.67 7.93
C LEU A 66 7.60 -5.56 7.71
N SER A 67 8.17 -6.49 6.95
CA SER A 67 9.61 -6.56 6.67
C SER A 67 10.12 -5.48 5.72
N MET A 68 9.25 -4.88 4.92
CA MET A 68 9.59 -3.85 3.94
C MET A 68 9.81 -2.48 4.60
N SER A 69 10.85 -1.75 4.19
CA SER A 69 11.11 -0.40 4.70
C SER A 69 10.08 0.62 4.22
N VAL A 70 10.03 1.78 4.90
CA VAL A 70 9.13 2.88 4.53
C VAL A 70 9.53 3.48 3.18
N GLU A 71 10.83 3.64 2.87
CA GLU A 71 11.29 4.07 1.54
C GLU A 71 10.80 3.13 0.43
N SER A 72 11.00 1.83 0.58
CA SER A 72 10.56 0.85 -0.42
C SER A 72 9.06 0.90 -0.63
N PHE A 73 8.28 1.14 0.43
CA PHE A 73 6.82 1.32 0.35
C PHE A 73 6.45 2.57 -0.42
N ASP A 74 7.12 3.68 -0.16
CA ASP A 74 6.88 4.91 -0.89
C ASP A 74 7.26 4.82 -2.37
N ILE A 75 8.34 4.11 -2.70
CA ILE A 75 8.71 3.87 -4.11
C ILE A 75 7.63 3.08 -4.83
N LYS A 76 7.11 2.02 -4.19
CA LYS A 76 6.13 1.11 -4.81
C LYS A 76 4.72 1.69 -4.89
N PHE A 77 4.26 2.38 -3.85
CA PHE A 77 2.87 2.80 -3.72
C PHE A 77 2.66 4.33 -3.73
N ASN A 78 3.74 5.12 -3.62
CA ASN A 78 3.68 6.59 -3.62
C ASN A 78 4.71 7.20 -4.60
N PRO A 79 4.70 6.83 -5.90
CA PRO A 79 5.75 7.22 -6.85
C PRO A 79 5.90 8.74 -7.01
N GLU A 80 4.80 9.50 -6.98
CA GLU A 80 4.86 10.97 -7.02
C GLU A 80 5.61 11.55 -5.82
N TYR A 81 5.34 11.04 -4.62
CA TYR A 81 6.01 11.50 -3.40
C TYR A 81 7.51 11.18 -3.47
N SER A 82 7.86 9.96 -3.89
CA SER A 82 9.24 9.51 -4.08
C SER A 82 9.99 10.35 -5.12
N TYR A 83 9.34 10.76 -6.21
CA TYR A 83 9.95 11.64 -7.22
C TYR A 83 10.28 13.03 -6.66
N TYR A 84 9.31 13.70 -6.04
CA TYR A 84 9.52 15.06 -5.54
C TYR A 84 10.36 15.15 -4.27
N SER A 85 10.45 14.08 -3.46
CA SER A 85 11.26 14.08 -2.24
C SER A 85 12.77 14.10 -2.53
N GLN A 86 13.21 13.59 -3.69
CA GLN A 86 14.62 13.56 -4.08
C GLN A 86 15.23 14.97 -4.20
N PHE A 87 14.45 15.94 -4.68
CA PHE A 87 14.88 17.33 -4.81
C PHE A 87 14.84 18.11 -3.49
N LYS A 88 14.19 17.57 -2.45
CA LYS A 88 14.18 18.17 -1.12
C LYS A 88 15.44 17.81 -0.32
N THR A 89 15.98 16.62 -0.53
CA THR A 89 17.16 16.13 0.21
C THR A 89 18.48 16.68 -0.35
N ARG A 90 18.49 17.19 -1.58
CA ARG A 90 19.69 17.75 -2.25
C ARG A 90 19.91 19.26 -2.04
N ASN A 91 19.05 19.94 -1.29
CA ASN A 91 19.18 21.36 -0.92
C ASN A 91 19.36 21.48 0.59
#